data_AF-A0A8J6LC21-F1
#
_entry.id   AF-A0A8J6LC21-F1
#
_cell.length_a   1.000
_cell.length_b   1.000
_cell.length_c   1.000
_cell.angle_alpha   90.00
_cell.angle_beta   90.00
_cell.angle_gamma   90.00
#
_symmetry.space_group_name_H-M   'P 1'
#
loop_
_entity.id
_entity.type
_entity.pdbx_description
1 polymer ?
#
loop_
_entity_poly.entity_id
_entity_poly.type
_entity_poly.pdbx_seq_one_letter_code
_entity_poly.pdbx_strand_id
1 'polypeptide(L)'
;MMMKVALFIAFCCVCVGSLPTSDKAAEKCTANNCKIEDDCRCSSIDNPITDKDNPALQSIAINVSAPVVQTLYDNDLAPFFFDRKNPDVVDVKLTFDPSPPLFIYRNNGSQEYWQEATLEDIEEEFGGQKIISTTFANIPAEDIVGVRTNPLQFMNGDVSINAFVNSDLKYDNSWPTLSREPMLPGTADEISTWLLEQVALVKNNNRAPLTLRLNSYWFSFTKNGYERFTKFLNEVGKLDEVFLVSVQDVVDWIKNTVLATAYATPVHDDSKLRSYKHRW
;
A
#
# COMPACT_ATOMS: atom_id res chain seq x y z
N MET A 1 27.42 -69.82 1.81
CA MET A 1 28.61 -69.22 1.15
C MET A 1 28.16 -67.88 0.57
N MET A 2 28.17 -66.83 1.40
CA MET A 2 29.08 -65.67 1.31
C MET A 2 28.92 -64.89 -0.01
N MET A 3 28.25 -63.71 -0.08
CA MET A 3 28.54 -62.36 0.47
C MET A 3 29.02 -61.39 -0.64
N LYS A 4 28.53 -60.13 -0.57
CA LYS A 4 28.85 -58.89 -1.36
C LYS A 4 28.00 -58.74 -2.63
N VAL A 5 27.28 -57.63 -2.87
CA VAL A 5 27.70 -56.21 -2.95
C VAL A 5 26.49 -55.32 -2.58
N ALA A 6 26.47 -54.68 -1.41
CA ALA A 6 26.90 -53.31 -1.10
C ALA A 6 26.01 -52.17 -1.68
N LEU A 7 25.22 -51.59 -0.76
CA LEU A 7 24.88 -50.16 -0.59
C LEU A 7 25.00 -49.22 -1.81
N PHE A 8 23.85 -48.74 -2.29
CA PHE A 8 23.71 -47.40 -2.88
C PHE A 8 22.50 -46.72 -2.22
N ILE A 9 22.70 -46.27 -0.98
CA ILE A 9 21.88 -45.26 -0.31
C ILE A 9 22.83 -44.08 -0.07
N ALA A 10 22.35 -42.87 -0.39
CA ALA A 10 22.98 -41.55 -0.22
C ALA A 10 23.54 -40.92 -1.52
N PHE A 11 22.74 -40.08 -2.18
CA PHE A 11 23.03 -38.64 -2.33
C PHE A 11 21.87 -37.93 -3.07
N CYS A 12 20.73 -37.75 -2.40
CA CYS A 12 19.88 -36.58 -2.66
C CYS A 12 19.92 -35.73 -1.39
N CYS A 13 21.12 -35.25 -1.08
CA CYS A 13 21.29 -34.12 -0.17
C CYS A 13 20.56 -32.93 -0.78
N VAL A 14 19.41 -32.62 -0.19
CA VAL A 14 19.03 -31.27 0.26
C VAL A 14 19.77 -30.16 -0.50
N CYS A 15 19.18 -29.73 -1.59
CA CYS A 15 19.28 -28.34 -2.02
C CYS A 15 17.88 -27.72 -1.88
N VAL A 16 17.33 -27.80 -0.67
CA VAL A 16 16.44 -26.73 -0.22
C VAL A 16 17.38 -25.55 -0.07
N GLY A 17 17.35 -24.62 -1.03
CA GLY A 17 18.04 -23.36 -0.88
C GLY A 17 17.53 -22.76 0.42
N SER A 18 18.38 -22.76 1.45
CA SER A 18 18.15 -21.96 2.63
C SER A 18 18.15 -20.52 2.15
N LEU A 19 16.96 -19.96 1.94
CA LEU A 19 16.79 -18.53 1.85
C LEU A 19 17.45 -17.95 3.11
N PRO A 20 18.35 -16.98 3.00
CA PRO A 20 19.00 -16.41 4.16
C PRO A 20 17.94 -15.70 4.99
N THR A 21 17.47 -16.34 6.06
CA THR A 21 16.79 -15.64 7.15
C THR A 21 17.87 -14.78 7.80
N SER A 22 17.84 -13.48 7.51
CA SER A 22 18.76 -12.55 8.16
C SER A 22 18.32 -12.37 9.61
N ASP A 23 18.71 -13.29 10.49
CA ASP A 23 18.53 -13.17 11.94
C ASP A 23 19.46 -12.09 12.55
N LYS A 24 20.19 -11.34 11.70
CA LYS A 24 21.01 -10.22 12.14
C LYS A 24 20.16 -8.97 12.26
N ALA A 25 20.18 -8.38 13.45
CA ALA A 25 19.63 -7.06 13.68
C ALA A 25 20.16 -6.07 12.64
N ALA A 26 19.25 -5.23 12.12
CA ALA A 26 19.60 -4.21 11.15
C ALA A 26 20.65 -3.23 11.74
N GLU A 27 21.69 -2.94 10.96
CA GLU A 27 22.64 -1.90 11.32
C GLU A 27 21.99 -0.51 11.27
N LYS A 28 22.58 0.46 11.98
CA LYS A 28 22.09 1.84 11.92
C LYS A 28 22.20 2.36 10.47
N CYS A 29 21.08 2.82 9.95
CA CYS A 29 21.02 3.39 8.61
C CYS A 29 21.76 4.73 8.54
N THR A 30 22.58 4.91 7.51
CA THR A 30 23.35 6.12 7.22
C THR A 30 23.31 6.38 5.71
N ALA A 31 23.60 7.61 5.30
CA ALA A 31 23.69 7.97 3.88
C ALA A 31 24.80 7.20 3.12
N ASN A 32 25.74 6.56 3.82
CA ASN A 32 26.83 5.82 3.20
C ASN A 32 26.48 4.36 2.89
N ASN A 33 25.67 3.71 3.75
CA ASN A 33 25.30 2.29 3.62
C ASN A 33 23.89 2.08 3.04
N CYS A 34 23.12 3.15 2.83
CA CYS A 34 21.80 3.11 2.23
C CYS A 34 21.63 4.29 1.28
N LYS A 35 21.80 4.00 -0.02
CA LYS A 35 21.78 4.98 -1.10
C LYS A 35 20.60 4.73 -2.01
N ILE A 36 20.03 5.79 -2.57
CA ILE A 36 18.84 5.69 -3.43
C ILE A 36 19.14 4.95 -4.73
N GLU A 37 20.40 5.03 -5.21
CA GLU A 37 20.89 4.30 -6.37
C GLU A 37 20.90 2.78 -6.16
N ASP A 38 20.94 2.35 -4.88
CA ASP A 38 20.87 0.94 -4.46
C ASP A 38 19.44 0.56 -4.04
N ASP A 39 18.42 1.33 -4.46
CA ASP A 39 17.01 1.19 -4.07
C ASP A 39 16.79 1.21 -2.54
N CYS A 40 17.62 1.99 -1.83
CA CYS A 40 17.61 2.06 -0.38
C CYS A 40 17.36 3.49 0.13
N ARG A 41 16.47 3.62 1.11
CA ARG A 41 16.26 4.88 1.84
C ARG A 41 16.07 4.62 3.33
N CYS A 42 16.80 5.37 4.16
CA CYS A 42 16.62 5.34 5.62
C CYS A 42 15.27 5.93 6.04
N SER A 43 14.71 5.46 7.16
CA SER A 43 13.58 6.15 7.78
C SER A 43 14.02 7.55 8.21
N SER A 44 13.30 8.57 7.73
CA SER A 44 13.55 9.97 8.03
C SER A 44 12.28 10.78 7.82
N ILE A 45 12.21 11.93 8.48
CA ILE A 45 11.21 12.97 8.22
C ILE A 45 11.62 13.94 7.11
N ASP A 46 12.85 13.83 6.62
CA ASP A 46 13.41 14.75 5.64
C ASP A 46 12.86 14.49 4.23
N ASN A 47 12.41 15.56 3.58
CA ASN A 47 12.06 15.54 2.17
C ASN A 47 13.33 15.80 1.34
N PRO A 48 13.59 15.02 0.27
CA PRO A 48 14.75 15.25 -0.60
C PRO A 48 14.67 16.59 -1.35
N ILE A 49 13.47 17.18 -1.49
CA ILE A 49 13.25 18.51 -2.08
C ILE A 49 12.96 19.49 -0.95
N THR A 50 13.90 20.42 -0.74
CA THR A 50 13.81 21.45 0.32
C THR A 50 13.58 22.86 -0.22
N ASP A 51 13.61 23.04 -1.55
CA ASP A 51 13.30 24.30 -2.21
C ASP A 51 11.82 24.64 -2.03
N LYS A 52 11.55 25.82 -1.44
CA LYS A 52 10.18 26.28 -1.17
C LYS A 52 9.52 26.90 -2.40
N ASP A 53 10.30 27.44 -3.32
CA ASP A 53 9.80 28.04 -4.57
C ASP A 53 9.54 26.94 -5.62
N ASN A 54 10.23 25.80 -5.50
CA ASN A 54 10.04 24.61 -6.31
C ASN A 54 9.82 23.38 -5.40
N PRO A 55 8.64 23.23 -4.77
CA PRO A 55 8.43 22.18 -3.79
C PRO A 55 8.17 20.81 -4.42
N ALA A 56 8.35 19.76 -3.60
CA ALA A 56 7.77 18.44 -3.85
C ALA A 56 6.24 18.52 -3.95
N LEU A 57 5.61 17.57 -4.62
CA LEU A 57 4.16 17.42 -4.52
C LEU A 57 3.73 17.10 -3.08
N GLN A 58 2.48 17.43 -2.74
CA GLN A 58 1.81 16.81 -1.60
C GLN A 58 0.98 15.63 -2.10
N SER A 59 1.42 14.41 -1.86
CA SER A 59 0.64 13.22 -2.18
C SER A 59 -0.36 12.88 -1.07
N ILE A 60 -1.55 12.45 -1.49
CA ILE A 60 -2.53 11.76 -0.66
C ILE A 60 -2.73 10.37 -1.28
N ALA A 61 -2.10 9.36 -0.68
CA ALA A 61 -2.26 7.97 -1.05
C ALA A 61 -3.59 7.44 -0.52
N ILE A 62 -4.55 7.18 -1.41
CA ILE A 62 -5.86 6.66 -1.02
C ILE A 62 -5.83 5.14 -1.07
N ASN A 63 -6.12 4.51 0.06
CA ASN A 63 -6.13 3.06 0.22
C ASN A 63 -7.54 2.60 0.59
N VAL A 64 -8.18 1.81 -0.27
CA VAL A 64 -9.56 1.33 -0.10
C VAL A 64 -9.55 -0.12 0.34
N SER A 65 -10.02 -0.35 1.56
CA SER A 65 -10.09 -1.66 2.18
C SER A 65 -11.51 -2.17 2.20
N ALA A 66 -11.81 -3.03 1.23
CA ALA A 66 -13.07 -3.73 1.10
C ALA A 66 -12.96 -4.81 0.02
N PRO A 67 -13.81 -5.84 0.06
CA PRO A 67 -14.10 -6.63 -1.13
C PRO A 67 -14.64 -5.72 -2.24
N VAL A 68 -14.07 -5.80 -3.44
CA VAL A 68 -14.57 -5.05 -4.60
C VAL A 68 -15.80 -5.77 -5.16
N VAL A 69 -16.96 -5.17 -4.91
CA VAL A 69 -18.28 -5.66 -5.37
C VAL A 69 -19.04 -4.53 -6.05
N GLN A 70 -20.06 -4.87 -6.83
CA GLN A 70 -20.85 -3.91 -7.61
C GLN A 70 -21.39 -2.73 -6.77
N THR A 71 -21.88 -3.01 -5.56
CA THR A 71 -22.43 -1.97 -4.68
C THR A 71 -21.38 -0.97 -4.21
N LEU A 72 -20.15 -1.41 -3.93
CA LEU A 72 -19.04 -0.53 -3.58
C LEU A 72 -18.67 0.36 -4.77
N TYR A 73 -18.64 -0.24 -5.96
CA TYR A 73 -18.33 0.47 -7.20
C TYR A 73 -19.36 1.57 -7.48
N ASP A 74 -20.64 1.23 -7.52
CA ASP A 74 -21.72 2.14 -7.91
C ASP A 74 -21.95 3.25 -6.88
N ASN A 75 -21.90 2.91 -5.59
CA ASN A 75 -22.27 3.86 -4.53
C ASN A 75 -21.10 4.73 -4.10
N ASP A 76 -19.87 4.22 -4.09
CA ASP A 76 -18.72 4.92 -3.50
C ASP A 76 -17.63 5.21 -4.54
N LEU A 77 -17.06 4.19 -5.21
CA LEU A 77 -15.85 4.38 -6.02
C LEU A 77 -16.08 5.26 -7.24
N ALA A 78 -17.10 4.95 -8.05
CA ALA A 78 -17.39 5.72 -9.26
C ALA A 78 -17.76 7.18 -8.92
N PRO A 79 -18.71 7.46 -7.99
CA PRO A 79 -19.05 8.83 -7.63
C PRO A 79 -17.90 9.63 -7.00
N PHE A 80 -17.02 9.00 -6.22
CA PHE A 80 -15.93 9.74 -5.58
C PHE A 80 -14.75 10.03 -6.50
N PHE A 81 -14.40 9.11 -7.41
CA PHE A 81 -13.08 9.10 -8.03
C PHE A 81 -13.07 9.07 -9.57
N PHE A 82 -14.07 8.51 -10.25
CA PHE A 82 -13.94 8.19 -11.69
C PHE A 82 -13.88 9.42 -12.61
N ASP A 83 -14.56 10.50 -12.27
CA ASP A 83 -14.50 11.77 -13.01
C ASP A 83 -13.46 12.75 -12.43
N ARG A 84 -12.74 12.33 -11.39
CA ARG A 84 -11.80 13.20 -10.68
C ARG A 84 -10.43 13.15 -11.33
N LYS A 85 -9.84 14.33 -11.52
CA LYS A 85 -8.51 14.49 -12.10
C LYS A 85 -7.54 15.09 -11.09
N ASN A 86 -6.29 14.70 -11.20
CA ASN A 86 -5.16 15.40 -10.59
C ASN A 86 -4.84 16.70 -11.36
N PRO A 87 -4.00 17.60 -10.81
CA PRO A 87 -3.60 18.85 -11.46
C PRO A 87 -3.00 18.70 -12.88
N ASP A 88 -2.46 17.52 -13.19
CA ASP A 88 -1.94 17.13 -14.52
C ASP A 88 -3.02 16.65 -15.51
N VAL A 89 -4.30 16.76 -15.14
CA VAL A 89 -5.47 16.36 -15.93
C VAL A 89 -5.58 14.83 -16.13
N VAL A 90 -4.83 14.04 -15.38
CA VAL A 90 -4.93 12.57 -15.38
C VAL A 90 -5.88 12.10 -14.29
N ASP A 91 -6.53 10.95 -14.52
CA ASP A 91 -7.36 10.28 -13.51
C ASP A 91 -6.58 10.07 -12.21
N VAL A 92 -7.25 10.32 -11.08
CA VAL A 92 -6.71 10.00 -9.76
C VAL A 92 -6.42 8.51 -9.64
N LYS A 93 -5.43 8.15 -8.81
CA LYS A 93 -5.05 6.74 -8.58
C LYS A 93 -5.40 6.33 -7.16
N LEU A 94 -5.79 5.07 -7.01
CA LEU A 94 -6.19 4.46 -5.74
C LEU A 94 -5.43 3.14 -5.56
N THR A 95 -5.20 2.75 -4.32
CA THR A 95 -4.74 1.39 -3.98
C THR A 95 -5.90 0.60 -3.38
N PHE A 96 -6.19 -0.57 -3.93
CA PHE A 96 -7.15 -1.49 -3.35
C PHE A 96 -6.42 -2.57 -2.57
N ASP A 97 -6.73 -2.70 -1.29
CA ASP A 97 -6.37 -3.86 -0.48
C ASP A 97 -7.63 -4.73 -0.33
N PRO A 98 -7.89 -5.66 -1.29
CA PRO A 98 -8.95 -6.63 -1.07
C PRO A 98 -8.61 -7.34 0.23
N SER A 99 -9.46 -7.27 1.25
CA SER A 99 -9.21 -8.01 2.49
C SER A 99 -9.06 -9.49 2.11
N PRO A 100 -8.00 -10.20 2.54
CA PRO A 100 -7.81 -11.59 2.15
C PRO A 100 -9.03 -12.40 2.57
N PRO A 101 -9.77 -13.03 1.63
CA PRO A 101 -10.92 -13.85 1.98
C PRO A 101 -10.50 -15.06 2.83
N LEU A 102 -9.29 -15.59 2.63
CA LEU A 102 -8.74 -16.74 3.36
C LEU A 102 -8.60 -16.47 4.87
N PHE A 103 -8.17 -15.27 5.25
CA PHE A 103 -8.09 -14.79 6.64
C PHE A 103 -9.41 -14.93 7.42
N ILE A 104 -10.53 -14.47 6.83
CA ILE A 104 -11.84 -14.49 7.52
C ILE A 104 -12.30 -15.94 7.75
N TYR A 105 -12.05 -16.82 6.79
CA TYR A 105 -12.52 -18.21 6.86
C TYR A 105 -11.69 -19.08 7.81
N ARG A 106 -10.36 -18.91 7.89
CA ARG A 106 -9.51 -19.77 8.75
C ARG A 106 -9.57 -19.41 10.23
N ASN A 107 -9.49 -18.12 10.57
CA ASN A 107 -9.12 -17.71 11.93
C ASN A 107 -10.09 -16.72 12.59
N ASN A 108 -11.30 -16.58 12.06
CA ASN A 108 -12.39 -15.78 12.64
C ASN A 108 -11.99 -14.33 12.99
N GLY A 109 -11.01 -13.77 12.29
CA GLY A 109 -10.55 -12.41 12.50
C GLY A 109 -9.64 -12.17 13.72
N SER A 110 -9.04 -13.21 14.32
CA SER A 110 -8.13 -13.06 15.47
C SER A 110 -6.91 -12.19 15.12
N GLN A 111 -6.58 -11.26 16.02
CA GLN A 111 -5.41 -10.38 15.88
C GLN A 111 -4.12 -11.15 16.22
N GLU A 112 -4.22 -12.05 17.20
CA GLU A 112 -3.15 -12.90 17.70
C GLU A 112 -2.60 -13.80 16.60
N TYR A 113 -3.46 -14.27 15.69
CA TYR A 113 -3.03 -15.04 14.52
C TYR A 113 -1.91 -14.34 13.75
N TRP A 114 -2.03 -13.05 13.45
CA TRP A 114 -1.02 -12.33 12.67
C TRP A 114 0.29 -12.11 13.43
N GLN A 115 0.23 -12.10 14.77
CA GLN A 115 1.40 -11.92 15.63
C GLN A 115 2.21 -13.21 15.76
N GLU A 116 1.55 -14.36 15.62
CA GLU A 116 2.14 -15.69 15.79
C GLU A 116 2.28 -16.46 14.47
N ALA A 117 1.70 -15.96 13.37
CA ALA A 117 1.72 -16.60 12.06
C ALA A 117 3.14 -16.93 11.62
N THR A 118 3.31 -18.14 11.09
CA THR A 118 4.59 -18.60 10.55
C THR A 118 4.90 -17.93 9.21
N LEU A 119 6.13 -18.08 8.73
CA LEU A 119 6.52 -17.61 7.40
C LEU A 119 5.58 -18.19 6.31
N GLU A 120 5.33 -19.51 6.39
CA GLU A 120 4.46 -20.23 5.45
C GLU A 120 3.02 -19.74 5.51
N ASP A 121 2.47 -19.51 6.71
CA ASP A 121 1.12 -18.97 6.87
C ASP A 121 0.96 -17.62 6.16
N ILE A 122 1.94 -16.72 6.32
CA ILE A 122 1.90 -15.37 5.74
C ILE A 122 2.09 -15.43 4.21
N GLU A 123 2.97 -16.30 3.72
CA GLU A 123 3.14 -16.55 2.28
C GLU A 123 1.86 -17.12 1.66
N GLU A 124 1.17 -18.05 2.34
CA GLU A 124 -0.11 -18.57 1.89
C GLU A 124 -1.20 -17.48 1.85
N GLU A 125 -1.28 -16.62 2.87
CA GLU A 125 -2.29 -15.57 2.92
C GLU A 125 -2.07 -14.50 1.84
N PHE A 126 -0.87 -13.91 1.75
CA PHE A 126 -0.62 -12.80 0.84
C PHE A 126 -0.13 -13.23 -0.55
N GLY A 127 0.76 -14.21 -0.63
CA GLY A 127 1.17 -14.82 -1.89
C GLY A 127 0.01 -15.56 -2.55
N GLY A 128 -0.78 -16.31 -1.78
CA GLY A 128 -2.01 -16.93 -2.26
C GLY A 128 -3.03 -15.91 -2.76
N GLN A 129 -3.21 -14.79 -2.06
CA GLN A 129 -4.07 -13.71 -2.54
C GLN A 129 -3.58 -13.09 -3.85
N LYS A 130 -2.28 -12.89 -4.02
CA LYS A 130 -1.68 -12.44 -5.30
C LYS A 130 -2.01 -13.42 -6.43
N ILE A 131 -1.93 -14.73 -6.18
CA ILE A 131 -2.31 -15.77 -7.14
C ILE A 131 -3.81 -15.70 -7.48
N ILE A 132 -4.69 -15.52 -6.48
CA ILE A 132 -6.14 -15.39 -6.69
C ILE A 132 -6.44 -14.19 -7.59
N SER A 133 -5.91 -13.02 -7.28
CA SER A 133 -6.11 -11.81 -8.09
C SER A 133 -5.56 -11.98 -9.51
N THR A 134 -4.39 -12.58 -9.67
CA THR A 134 -3.80 -12.85 -10.99
C THR A 134 -4.69 -13.80 -11.81
N THR A 135 -5.23 -14.83 -11.17
CA THR A 135 -6.01 -15.89 -11.84
C THR A 135 -7.42 -15.42 -12.19
N PHE A 136 -8.14 -14.85 -11.23
CA PHE A 136 -9.57 -14.59 -11.35
C PHE A 136 -9.90 -13.17 -11.82
N ALA A 137 -9.05 -12.18 -11.52
CA ALA A 137 -9.19 -10.82 -12.04
C ALA A 137 -8.34 -10.58 -13.29
N ASN A 138 -7.49 -11.54 -13.68
CA ASN A 138 -6.63 -11.45 -14.87
C ASN A 138 -5.75 -10.17 -14.85
N ILE A 139 -5.24 -9.84 -13.65
CA ILE A 139 -4.28 -8.76 -13.41
C ILE A 139 -2.87 -9.35 -13.49
N PRO A 140 -1.91 -8.73 -14.21
CA PRO A 140 -0.53 -9.21 -14.21
C PRO A 140 0.06 -9.26 -12.80
N ALA A 141 0.80 -10.32 -12.48
CA ALA A 141 1.36 -10.50 -11.14
C ALA A 141 2.37 -9.38 -10.78
N GLU A 142 3.05 -8.83 -11.79
CA GLU A 142 3.96 -7.69 -11.65
C GLU A 142 3.27 -6.39 -11.22
N ASP A 143 1.94 -6.27 -11.39
CA ASP A 143 1.17 -5.11 -10.98
C ASP A 143 0.59 -5.26 -9.55
N ILE A 144 0.80 -6.42 -8.92
CA ILE A 144 0.39 -6.71 -7.53
C ILE A 144 1.62 -6.73 -6.64
N VAL A 145 1.98 -5.55 -6.14
CA VAL A 145 3.26 -5.30 -5.45
C VAL A 145 3.11 -4.83 -4.01
N GLY A 146 1.90 -4.47 -3.57
CA GLY A 146 1.67 -3.92 -2.23
C GLY A 146 1.10 -4.96 -1.27
N VAL A 147 1.40 -4.79 0.02
CA VAL A 147 0.76 -5.55 1.10
C VAL A 147 0.23 -4.63 2.20
N ARG A 148 -0.89 -5.05 2.79
CA ARG A 148 -1.44 -4.45 4.01
C ARG A 148 -2.10 -5.52 4.87
N THR A 149 -1.53 -5.78 6.03
CA THR A 149 -2.10 -6.64 7.06
C THR A 149 -3.28 -5.94 7.73
N ASN A 150 -4.40 -6.65 7.83
CA ASN A 150 -5.60 -6.21 8.52
C ASN A 150 -5.96 -7.28 9.57
N PRO A 151 -6.02 -6.94 10.88
CA PRO A 151 -5.89 -5.61 11.47
C PRO A 151 -4.46 -5.06 11.46
N LEU A 152 -4.37 -3.73 11.39
CA LEU A 152 -3.10 -2.98 11.35
C LEU A 152 -2.26 -3.24 12.60
N GLN A 153 -0.93 -3.21 12.47
CA GLN A 153 0.04 -3.37 13.57
C GLN A 153 0.14 -4.75 14.22
N PHE A 154 -0.60 -5.76 13.75
CA PHE A 154 -0.58 -7.10 14.35
C PHE A 154 0.39 -8.07 13.66
N MET A 155 1.42 -7.60 12.97
CA MET A 155 2.38 -8.45 12.26
C MET A 155 3.42 -9.13 13.17
N ASN A 156 3.90 -10.30 12.75
CA ASN A 156 5.01 -11.04 13.34
C ASN A 156 6.39 -10.52 12.87
N GLY A 157 6.63 -9.21 13.02
CA GLY A 157 7.94 -8.58 12.79
C GLY A 157 8.66 -9.01 11.50
N ASP A 158 9.90 -9.49 11.64
CA ASP A 158 10.77 -9.91 10.53
C ASP A 158 10.19 -11.10 9.74
N VAL A 159 9.42 -11.98 10.39
CA VAL A 159 8.77 -13.12 9.73
C VAL A 159 7.81 -12.63 8.65
N SER A 160 6.99 -11.62 8.97
CA SER A 160 6.07 -11.02 8.01
C SER A 160 6.81 -10.36 6.85
N ILE A 161 7.86 -9.59 7.14
CA ILE A 161 8.65 -8.91 6.09
C ILE A 161 9.32 -9.92 5.16
N ASN A 162 9.91 -10.99 5.70
CA ASN A 162 10.54 -12.05 4.90
C ASN A 162 9.50 -12.75 4.00
N ALA A 163 8.31 -13.05 4.52
CA ALA A 163 7.23 -13.65 3.73
C ALA A 163 6.79 -12.73 2.58
N PHE A 164 6.71 -11.42 2.81
CA PHE A 164 6.37 -10.44 1.77
C PHE A 164 7.42 -10.42 0.66
N VAL A 165 8.71 -10.41 1.03
CA VAL A 165 9.82 -10.47 0.08
C VAL A 165 9.78 -11.76 -0.72
N ASN A 166 9.56 -12.92 -0.06
CA ASN A 166 9.45 -14.23 -0.72
C ASN A 166 8.24 -14.30 -1.68
N SER A 167 7.18 -13.53 -1.39
CA SER A 167 5.98 -13.41 -2.21
C SER A 167 6.08 -12.34 -3.31
N ASP A 168 7.28 -11.76 -3.52
CA ASP A 168 7.53 -10.70 -4.50
C ASP A 168 6.65 -9.44 -4.29
N LEU A 169 6.37 -9.12 -3.02
CA LEU A 169 5.71 -7.87 -2.60
C LEU A 169 6.78 -6.84 -2.26
N LYS A 170 6.61 -5.62 -2.78
CA LYS A 170 7.64 -4.56 -2.82
C LYS A 170 7.49 -3.54 -1.71
N TYR A 171 6.30 -3.35 -1.16
CA TYR A 171 6.07 -2.43 -0.04
C TYR A 171 4.99 -2.93 0.91
N ASP A 172 5.14 -2.58 2.18
CA ASP A 172 4.14 -2.76 3.24
C ASP A 172 3.48 -1.41 3.60
N ASN A 173 2.17 -1.42 3.86
CA ASN A 173 1.43 -0.28 4.41
C ASN A 173 0.71 -0.61 5.71
N SER A 174 1.24 -1.52 6.54
CA SER A 174 0.57 -2.00 7.75
C SER A 174 0.92 -1.21 9.01
N TRP A 175 2.03 -0.46 8.99
CA TRP A 175 2.55 0.28 10.15
C TRP A 175 2.19 1.78 10.12
N PRO A 176 1.28 2.26 10.98
CA PRO A 176 1.12 3.68 11.24
C PRO A 176 2.23 4.17 12.17
N THR A 177 2.78 5.36 11.91
CA THR A 177 3.71 6.03 12.85
C THR A 177 2.95 6.62 14.05
N LEU A 178 1.72 7.07 13.82
CA LEU A 178 0.80 7.58 14.84
C LEU A 178 -0.61 7.09 14.47
N SER A 179 -1.29 6.41 15.40
CA SER A 179 -2.72 6.15 15.26
C SER A 179 -3.49 7.29 15.94
N ARG A 180 -4.13 8.14 15.14
CA ARG A 180 -5.10 9.11 15.63
C ARG A 180 -6.41 8.81 14.93
N GLU A 181 -7.33 8.16 15.64
CA GLU A 181 -8.72 8.02 15.20
C GLU A 181 -9.43 9.35 15.42
N PRO A 182 -9.73 10.13 14.38
CA PRO A 182 -10.41 11.40 14.55
C PRO A 182 -11.87 11.10 14.86
N MET A 183 -12.26 11.14 16.13
CA MET A 183 -13.67 11.25 16.49
C MET A 183 -14.11 12.67 16.15
N LEU A 184 -14.77 12.86 15.01
CA LEU A 184 -15.21 14.17 14.56
C LEU A 184 -16.74 14.34 14.68
N PRO A 185 -17.27 14.73 15.85
CA PRO A 185 -18.59 15.35 15.90
C PRO A 185 -18.51 16.72 15.21
N GLY A 186 -19.46 17.02 14.32
CA GLY A 186 -19.49 18.26 13.55
C GLY A 186 -20.42 18.19 12.32
N THR A 187 -20.54 19.30 11.62
CA THR A 187 -21.20 19.39 10.30
C THR A 187 -20.30 18.84 9.20
N ALA A 188 -20.83 18.68 7.98
CA ALA A 188 -20.01 18.24 6.86
C ALA A 188 -18.90 19.24 6.51
N ASP A 189 -19.17 20.54 6.68
CA ASP A 189 -18.22 21.62 6.39
C ASP A 189 -17.09 21.69 7.42
N GLU A 190 -17.40 21.51 8.70
CA GLU A 190 -16.39 21.47 9.77
C GLU A 190 -15.41 20.32 9.56
N ILE A 191 -15.90 19.13 9.16
CA ILE A 191 -15.03 17.97 8.92
C ILE A 191 -14.20 18.16 7.66
N SER A 192 -14.80 18.67 6.60
CA SER A 192 -14.07 19.00 5.36
C SER A 192 -12.96 20.01 5.65
N THR A 193 -13.25 21.05 6.42
CA THR A 193 -12.27 22.07 6.85
C THR A 193 -11.15 21.44 7.66
N TRP A 194 -11.49 20.62 8.67
CA TRP A 194 -10.49 19.94 9.48
C TRP A 194 -9.58 19.02 8.66
N LEU A 195 -10.13 18.26 7.71
CA LEU A 195 -9.34 17.38 6.82
C LEU A 195 -8.37 18.21 5.95
N LEU A 196 -8.83 19.35 5.42
CA LEU A 196 -7.98 20.28 4.66
C LEU A 196 -6.88 20.88 5.54
N GLU A 197 -7.17 21.20 6.80
CA GLU A 197 -6.15 21.63 7.76
C GLU A 197 -5.10 20.54 7.98
N GLN A 198 -5.48 19.27 8.09
CA GLN A 198 -4.50 18.17 8.19
C GLN A 198 -3.61 18.09 6.95
N VAL A 199 -4.18 18.28 5.75
CA VAL A 199 -3.41 18.34 4.50
C VAL A 199 -2.45 19.53 4.52
N ALA A 200 -2.92 20.71 4.92
CA ALA A 200 -2.12 21.92 4.96
C ALA A 200 -0.97 21.82 5.98
N LEU A 201 -1.19 21.18 7.13
CA LEU A 201 -0.16 20.97 8.16
C LEU A 201 1.05 20.21 7.62
N VAL A 202 0.83 19.17 6.81
CA VAL A 202 1.92 18.39 6.23
C VAL A 202 2.49 19.08 4.99
N LYS A 203 1.63 19.66 4.14
CA LYS A 203 2.03 20.40 2.92
C LYS A 203 2.95 21.58 3.23
N ASN A 204 2.68 22.30 4.31
CA ASN A 204 3.46 23.48 4.71
C ASN A 204 4.69 23.13 5.56
N ASN A 205 4.92 21.85 5.84
CA ASN A 205 6.07 21.35 6.56
C ASN A 205 6.97 20.51 5.65
N ASN A 206 7.07 19.20 5.88
CA ASN A 206 7.97 18.31 5.13
C ASN A 206 7.31 17.66 3.91
N ARG A 207 6.03 17.93 3.63
CA ARG A 207 5.30 17.32 2.51
C ARG A 207 5.37 15.79 2.48
N ALA A 208 5.39 15.16 3.66
CA ALA A 208 5.32 13.71 3.74
C ALA A 208 4.03 13.20 3.07
N PRO A 209 4.07 12.05 2.39
CA PRO A 209 2.86 11.44 1.83
C PRO A 209 1.82 11.19 2.93
N LEU A 210 0.59 11.64 2.68
CA LEU A 210 -0.55 11.34 3.56
C LEU A 210 -1.20 10.05 3.09
N THR A 211 -1.45 9.10 3.98
CA THR A 211 -2.23 7.91 3.64
C THR A 211 -3.65 8.07 4.17
N LEU A 212 -4.64 8.04 3.27
CA LEU A 212 -6.05 8.04 3.62
C LEU A 212 -6.61 6.63 3.48
N ARG A 213 -6.88 5.98 4.61
CA ARG A 213 -7.41 4.61 4.65
C ARG A 213 -8.92 4.65 4.70
N LEU A 214 -9.55 4.28 3.60
CA LEU A 214 -10.98 4.22 3.44
C LEU A 214 -11.46 2.79 3.68
N ASN A 215 -12.27 2.59 4.71
CA ASN A 215 -13.06 1.37 4.83
C ASN A 215 -14.46 1.67 4.30
N SER A 216 -14.96 0.92 3.30
CA SER A 216 -16.25 1.20 2.68
C SER A 216 -17.41 1.17 3.68
N TYR A 217 -17.34 0.33 4.71
CA TYR A 217 -18.35 0.25 5.76
C TYR A 217 -18.47 1.57 6.56
N TRP A 218 -17.42 2.41 6.58
CA TRP A 218 -17.42 3.66 7.32
C TRP A 218 -18.58 4.58 6.95
N PHE A 219 -18.97 4.63 5.67
CA PHE A 219 -20.06 5.49 5.20
C PHE A 219 -21.44 5.03 5.69
N SER A 220 -21.60 3.72 5.95
CA SER A 220 -22.84 3.15 6.49
C SER A 220 -23.05 3.47 7.96
N PHE A 221 -21.96 3.63 8.73
CA PHE A 221 -22.01 3.81 10.18
C PHE A 221 -21.67 5.22 10.64
N THR A 222 -21.13 6.06 9.76
CA THR A 222 -20.76 7.44 10.09
C THR A 222 -21.82 8.40 9.59
N LYS A 223 -22.47 9.10 10.53
CA LYS A 223 -23.44 10.15 10.22
C LYS A 223 -22.82 11.19 9.28
N ASN A 224 -23.47 11.41 8.13
CA ASN A 224 -23.05 12.31 7.07
C ASN A 224 -21.63 12.00 6.50
N GLY A 225 -21.11 10.79 6.71
CA GLY A 225 -19.76 10.41 6.26
C GLY A 225 -19.57 10.61 4.75
N TYR A 226 -20.56 10.23 3.96
CA TYR A 226 -20.55 10.39 2.50
C TYR A 226 -20.46 11.86 2.08
N GLU A 227 -21.33 12.72 2.63
CA GLU A 227 -21.33 14.17 2.35
C GLU A 227 -20.02 14.84 2.78
N ARG A 228 -19.53 14.50 3.98
CA ARG A 228 -18.25 14.99 4.53
C ARG A 228 -17.09 14.68 3.58
N PHE A 229 -17.01 13.44 3.12
CA PHE A 229 -15.92 13.00 2.24
C PHE A 229 -16.02 13.61 0.84
N THR A 230 -17.25 13.73 0.30
CA THR A 230 -17.50 14.42 -0.98
C THR A 230 -16.99 15.85 -0.95
N LYS A 231 -17.31 16.61 0.10
CA LYS A 231 -16.86 18.00 0.26
C LYS A 231 -15.34 18.10 0.34
N PHE A 232 -14.72 17.22 1.14
CA PHE A 232 -13.26 17.15 1.23
C PHE A 232 -12.60 16.93 -0.13
N LEU A 233 -13.03 15.91 -0.88
CA LEU A 233 -12.43 15.62 -2.20
C LEU A 233 -12.63 16.78 -3.20
N ASN A 234 -13.76 17.49 -3.13
CA ASN A 234 -14.03 18.64 -4.00
C ASN A 234 -13.12 19.83 -3.68
N GLU A 235 -12.81 20.07 -2.42
CA GLU A 235 -11.86 21.13 -2.04
C GLU A 235 -10.41 20.74 -2.36
N VAL A 236 -10.03 19.48 -2.11
CA VAL A 236 -8.69 18.98 -2.47
C VAL A 236 -8.44 19.08 -3.98
N GLY A 237 -9.44 18.78 -4.81
CA GLY A 237 -9.31 18.87 -6.27
C GLY A 237 -9.09 20.29 -6.82
N LYS A 238 -9.15 21.33 -5.97
CA LYS A 238 -8.83 22.72 -6.34
C LYS A 238 -7.39 23.10 -6.03
N LEU A 239 -6.59 22.19 -5.45
CA LEU A 239 -5.23 22.46 -4.99
C LEU A 239 -4.21 21.94 -6.02
N ASP A 240 -3.55 22.86 -6.74
CA ASP A 240 -2.63 22.54 -7.85
C ASP A 240 -1.36 21.75 -7.43
N GLU A 241 -1.07 21.69 -6.13
CA GLU A 241 0.11 20.98 -5.58
C GLU A 241 -0.25 19.67 -4.86
N VAL A 242 -1.54 19.30 -4.82
CA VAL A 242 -2.02 18.10 -4.11
C VAL A 242 -2.47 17.05 -5.13
N PHE A 243 -1.89 15.86 -5.03
CA PHE A 243 -2.20 14.75 -5.94
C PHE A 243 -2.81 13.58 -5.16
N LEU A 244 -3.91 13.06 -5.68
CA LEU A 244 -4.53 11.81 -5.22
C LEU A 244 -3.92 10.65 -6.00
N VAL A 245 -3.13 9.84 -5.32
CA VAL A 245 -2.24 8.86 -5.95
C VAL A 245 -2.38 7.48 -5.31
N SER A 246 -1.84 6.45 -5.97
CA SER A 246 -1.69 5.13 -5.35
C SER A 246 -0.52 5.12 -4.36
N VAL A 247 -0.47 4.12 -3.47
CA VAL A 247 0.70 3.88 -2.62
C VAL A 247 1.94 3.54 -3.46
N GLN A 248 1.77 2.84 -4.59
CA GLN A 248 2.85 2.55 -5.52
C GLN A 248 3.44 3.82 -6.13
N ASP A 249 2.61 4.77 -6.57
CA ASP A 249 3.09 6.07 -7.07
C ASP A 249 3.91 6.83 -6.03
N VAL A 250 3.56 6.72 -4.74
CA VAL A 250 4.35 7.32 -3.66
C VAL A 250 5.71 6.65 -3.55
N VAL A 251 5.77 5.32 -3.57
CA VAL A 251 7.02 4.55 -3.52
C VAL A 251 7.90 4.89 -4.71
N ASP A 252 7.34 4.92 -5.92
CA ASP A 252 8.08 5.24 -7.15
C ASP A 252 8.58 6.68 -7.15
N TRP A 253 7.79 7.63 -6.65
CA TRP A 253 8.24 9.01 -6.46
C TRP A 253 9.37 9.12 -5.44
N ILE A 254 9.35 8.34 -4.36
CA ILE A 254 10.44 8.31 -3.37
C ILE A 254 11.74 7.80 -4.02
N LYS A 255 11.64 6.83 -4.93
CA LYS A 255 12.79 6.28 -5.68
C LYS A 255 13.33 7.27 -6.71
N ASN A 256 12.45 8.01 -7.37
CA ASN A 256 12.80 8.98 -8.41
C ASN A 256 12.10 10.32 -8.17
N THR A 257 12.66 11.12 -7.27
CA THR A 257 12.01 12.32 -6.75
C THR A 257 12.01 13.43 -7.80
N VAL A 258 10.82 13.94 -8.11
CA VAL A 258 10.62 15.08 -9.01
C VAL A 258 9.82 16.19 -8.33
N LEU A 259 10.02 17.42 -8.81
CA LEU A 259 9.26 18.60 -8.39
C LEU A 259 7.77 18.42 -8.70
N ALA A 260 6.89 19.11 -7.95
CA ALA A 260 5.45 19.07 -8.20
C ALA A 260 5.08 19.42 -9.65
N THR A 261 5.77 20.40 -10.24
CA THR A 261 5.55 20.86 -11.62
C THR A 261 6.01 19.87 -12.69
N ALA A 262 6.88 18.92 -12.32
CA ALA A 262 7.40 17.89 -13.21
C ALA A 262 6.76 16.51 -12.96
N TYR A 263 5.90 16.40 -11.96
CA TYR A 263 5.20 15.16 -11.63
C TYR A 263 4.10 14.89 -12.67
N ALA A 264 3.98 13.63 -13.07
CA ALA A 264 2.92 13.13 -13.94
C ALA A 264 2.36 11.82 -13.37
N THR A 265 1.04 11.73 -13.33
CA THR A 265 0.29 10.55 -12.86
C THR A 265 0.09 9.57 -14.03
N PRO A 266 0.26 8.25 -13.83
CA PRO A 266 1.04 7.61 -12.77
C PRO A 266 2.54 7.73 -13.05
N VAL A 267 3.35 7.46 -12.02
CA VAL A 267 4.82 7.41 -12.17
C VAL A 267 5.25 6.11 -12.89
N HIS A 268 4.48 5.03 -12.74
CA HIS A 268 4.71 3.74 -13.39
C HIS A 268 4.05 3.65 -14.78
N ASP A 269 4.65 2.86 -15.68
CA ASP A 269 4.13 2.68 -17.04
C ASP A 269 2.86 1.80 -17.08
N ASP A 270 1.70 2.45 -17.01
CA ASP A 270 0.38 1.83 -17.14
C ASP A 270 0.00 1.45 -18.59
N SER A 271 0.90 1.60 -19.58
CA SER A 271 0.57 1.33 -20.99
C SER A 271 0.06 -0.09 -21.21
N LYS A 272 0.53 -1.05 -20.40
CA LYS A 272 0.07 -2.44 -20.43
C LYS A 272 -1.36 -2.59 -19.89
N LEU A 273 -1.72 -1.93 -18.79
CA LEU A 273 -3.07 -1.97 -18.20
C LEU A 273 -4.14 -1.37 -19.14
N ARG A 274 -3.79 -0.37 -19.96
CA ARG A 274 -4.72 0.21 -20.95
C ARG A 274 -5.19 -0.80 -22.01
N SER A 275 -4.41 -1.85 -22.30
CA SER A 275 -4.83 -2.92 -23.21
C SER A 275 -5.94 -3.82 -22.64
N TYR A 276 -6.21 -3.71 -21.33
CA TYR A 276 -7.25 -4.48 -20.63
C TYR A 276 -8.57 -3.70 -20.46
N LYS A 277 -8.66 -2.44 -20.92
CA LYS A 277 -9.86 -1.56 -20.82
C LYS A 277 -11.17 -2.11 -21.42
N HIS A 278 -11.13 -3.28 -22.07
CA HIS A 278 -12.30 -3.91 -22.71
C HIS A 278 -12.73 -5.24 -22.05
N ARG A 279 -12.34 -5.51 -20.80
CA ARG A 279 -12.61 -6.79 -20.12
C ARG A 279 -13.38 -6.71 -18.79
N TRP A 280 -14.16 -5.65 -18.59
CA TRP A 280 -15.15 -5.55 -17.53
C TRP A 280 -16.48 -5.11 -18.14
#